data_AF-A0A530AN46-F1
#
_entry.id   AF-A0A530AN46-F1
#
_cell.length_a   1.000
_cell.length_b   1.000
_cell.length_c   1.000
_cell.angle_alpha   90.00
_cell.angle_beta   90.00
_cell.angle_gamma   90.00
#
_symmetry.space_group_name_H-M   'P 1'
#
loop_
_entity.id
_entity.type
_entity.pdbx_description
1 polymer ?
#
loop_
_entity_poly.entity_id
_entity_poly.type
_entity_poly.pdbx_seq_one_letter_code
_entity_poly.pdbx_strand_id
1 'polypeptide(L)'
;FGVKGEIIHVRPGPVVTLYELEPAPGIKSSRVIGLSDDIARSMSAIACRVAVVPGRNAIGIELPNAKRETVYLREIMASRDFETTKAKLALALGKTINGEAVIVDIAKMPHVLVAGTTGSGKSVAINTMILSLLYRLTPQECRLIMIDPKMLELSVYDGIPHLLTPVVTDPKKAVVALKWTVREMEDRYRKMSKVGVRNIDGYNQRA
;
A
#
# COMPACT_ATOMS: atom_id res chain seq x y z
N PHE A 1 -27.12 -23.29 5.07
CA PHE A 1 -27.05 -21.98 5.78
C PHE A 1 -28.35 -21.17 5.82
N GLY A 2 -29.41 -21.56 5.08
CA GLY A 2 -30.70 -20.86 5.12
C GLY A 2 -30.65 -19.41 4.57
N VAL A 3 -29.64 -19.11 3.76
CA VAL A 3 -29.51 -17.87 2.99
C VAL A 3 -29.84 -18.24 1.56
N LYS A 4 -30.83 -17.54 0.98
CA LYS A 4 -31.19 -17.64 -0.44
C LYS A 4 -30.80 -16.35 -1.13
N GLY A 5 -30.43 -16.45 -2.39
CA GLY A 5 -30.01 -15.33 -3.24
C GLY A 5 -29.45 -15.85 -4.55
N GLU A 6 -29.11 -14.93 -5.45
CA GLU A 6 -28.61 -15.24 -6.77
C GLU A 6 -27.25 -14.57 -7.01
N ILE A 7 -26.37 -15.25 -7.74
CA ILE A 7 -25.11 -14.64 -8.18
C ILE A 7 -25.39 -13.87 -9.47
N ILE A 8 -25.36 -12.54 -9.38
CA ILE A 8 -25.68 -11.65 -10.50
C ILE A 8 -24.47 -11.35 -11.39
N HIS A 9 -23.27 -11.37 -10.80
CA HIS A 9 -22.02 -11.14 -11.53
C HIS A 9 -20.88 -11.99 -10.96
N VAL A 10 -19.99 -12.40 -11.85
CA VAL A 10 -18.72 -13.04 -11.52
C VAL A 10 -17.60 -12.25 -12.20
N ARG A 11 -16.64 -11.79 -11.40
CA ARG A 11 -15.51 -10.98 -11.87
C ARG A 11 -14.20 -11.66 -11.46
N PRO A 12 -13.57 -12.44 -12.37
CA PRO A 12 -12.28 -13.04 -12.08
C PRO A 12 -11.18 -11.97 -12.04
N GLY A 13 -10.38 -12.00 -10.99
CA GLY A 13 -9.19 -11.18 -10.80
C GLY A 13 -7.90 -12.00 -10.85
N PRO A 14 -6.73 -11.37 -10.64
CA PRO A 14 -5.44 -12.07 -10.66
C PRO A 14 -5.24 -13.07 -9.49
N VAL A 15 -5.78 -12.74 -8.31
CA VAL A 15 -5.58 -13.53 -7.07
C VAL A 15 -6.88 -14.12 -6.53
N VAL A 16 -7.97 -13.38 -6.65
CA VAL A 16 -9.30 -13.74 -6.17
C VAL A 16 -10.33 -13.54 -7.27
N THR A 17 -11.45 -14.25 -7.19
CA THR A 17 -12.65 -14.02 -7.99
C THR A 17 -13.72 -13.42 -7.09
N LEU A 18 -14.33 -12.31 -7.52
CA LEU A 18 -15.45 -11.69 -6.85
C LEU A 18 -16.76 -12.23 -7.42
N TYR A 19 -17.56 -12.83 -6.54
CA TYR A 19 -18.94 -13.22 -6.82
C TYR A 19 -19.88 -12.20 -6.15
N GLU A 20 -20.72 -11.54 -6.93
CA GLU A 20 -21.70 -10.60 -6.41
C GLU A 20 -23.02 -11.34 -6.17
N LEU A 21 -23.36 -11.52 -4.89
CA LEU A 21 -24.60 -12.14 -4.44
C LEU A 21 -25.67 -11.05 -4.22
N GLU A 22 -26.79 -11.16 -4.91
CA GLU A 22 -28.01 -10.47 -4.54
C GLU A 22 -28.82 -11.34 -3.56
N PRO A 23 -28.92 -10.96 -2.27
CA PRO A 23 -29.65 -11.76 -1.30
C PRO A 23 -31.16 -11.62 -1.49
N ALA A 24 -31.91 -12.68 -1.20
CA ALA A 24 -33.37 -12.62 -1.20
C ALA A 24 -33.89 -11.58 -0.17
N PRO A 25 -35.07 -10.96 -0.41
CA PRO A 25 -35.66 -10.00 0.51
C PRO A 25 -35.73 -10.51 1.96
N GLY A 26 -35.39 -9.64 2.91
CA GLY A 26 -35.40 -9.96 4.35
C GLY A 26 -34.13 -10.64 4.88
N ILE A 27 -33.17 -11.00 4.02
CA ILE A 27 -31.85 -11.48 4.47
C ILE A 27 -30.96 -10.30 4.83
N LYS A 28 -30.53 -10.24 6.10
CA LYS A 28 -29.57 -9.23 6.57
C LYS A 28 -28.17 -9.52 6.04
N SER A 29 -27.46 -8.50 5.55
CA SER A 29 -26.08 -8.64 5.05
C SER A 29 -25.12 -9.21 6.10
N SER A 30 -25.31 -8.84 7.38
CA SER A 30 -24.51 -9.36 8.49
C SER A 30 -24.58 -10.88 8.64
N ARG A 31 -25.72 -11.50 8.28
CA ARG A 31 -25.87 -12.96 8.29
C ARG A 31 -24.99 -13.60 7.22
N VAL A 32 -24.91 -13.02 6.03
CA VAL A 32 -24.06 -13.55 4.95
C VAL A 32 -22.58 -13.33 5.29
N ILE A 33 -22.24 -12.15 5.81
CA ILE A 33 -20.87 -11.83 6.26
C ILE A 33 -20.40 -12.82 7.34
N GLY A 34 -21.27 -13.17 8.29
CA GLY A 34 -20.97 -14.14 9.34
C GLY A 34 -20.75 -15.58 8.85
N LEU A 35 -21.06 -15.89 7.59
CA LEU A 35 -20.85 -17.22 6.99
C LEU A 35 -19.50 -17.35 6.27
N SER A 36 -18.61 -16.36 6.38
CA SER A 36 -17.32 -16.33 5.65
C SER A 36 -16.53 -17.64 5.79
N ASP A 37 -16.33 -18.14 7.01
CA ASP A 37 -15.55 -19.36 7.27
C ASP A 37 -16.26 -20.63 6.78
N ASP A 38 -17.59 -20.67 6.91
CA ASP A 38 -18.41 -21.78 6.42
C ASP A 38 -18.43 -21.87 4.90
N ILE A 39 -18.46 -20.72 4.22
CA ILE A 39 -18.33 -20.62 2.76
C ILE A 39 -16.93 -21.09 2.36
N ALA A 40 -15.88 -20.60 3.01
CA ALA A 40 -14.51 -21.02 2.72
C ALA A 40 -14.36 -22.55 2.82
N ARG A 41 -14.84 -23.14 3.92
CA ARG A 41 -14.84 -24.59 4.14
C ARG A 41 -15.62 -25.34 3.07
N SER A 42 -16.83 -24.88 2.74
CA SER A 42 -17.69 -25.55 1.74
C SER A 42 -17.11 -25.49 0.33
N MET A 43 -16.36 -24.43 0.03
CA MET A 43 -15.68 -24.23 -1.26
C MET A 43 -14.26 -24.82 -1.29
N SER A 44 -13.81 -25.47 -0.22
CA SER A 44 -12.42 -25.94 -0.06
C SER A 44 -11.38 -24.82 -0.30
N ALA A 45 -11.73 -23.61 0.08
CA ALA A 45 -10.87 -22.43 -0.01
C ALA A 45 -10.16 -22.18 1.33
N ILE A 46 -8.94 -21.65 1.26
CA ILE A 46 -8.13 -21.30 2.45
C ILE A 46 -8.82 -20.21 3.29
N ALA A 47 -9.48 -19.27 2.62
CA ALA A 47 -10.24 -18.19 3.23
C ALA A 47 -11.30 -17.70 2.24
N CYS A 48 -12.29 -17.01 2.77
CA CYS A 48 -13.30 -16.27 2.00
C CYS A 48 -13.42 -14.89 2.65
N ARG A 49 -13.58 -13.85 1.84
CA ARG A 49 -13.93 -12.51 2.33
C ARG A 49 -15.32 -12.15 1.83
N VAL A 50 -16.21 -11.84 2.76
CA VAL A 50 -17.58 -11.42 2.46
C VAL A 50 -17.80 -9.99 2.92
N ALA A 51 -18.18 -9.10 2.02
CA ALA A 51 -18.39 -7.68 2.32
C ALA A 51 -19.51 -7.07 1.46
N VAL A 52 -20.13 -6.00 1.93
CA VAL A 52 -21.09 -5.24 1.12
C VAL A 52 -20.38 -4.52 -0.03
N VAL A 53 -21.00 -4.46 -1.20
CA VAL A 53 -20.47 -3.69 -2.35
C VAL A 53 -21.01 -2.25 -2.26
N PRO A 54 -20.15 -1.23 -2.09
CA PRO A 54 -20.60 0.15 -2.01
C PRO A 54 -21.42 0.57 -3.24
N GLY A 55 -22.58 1.19 -3.01
CA GLY A 55 -23.44 1.70 -4.09
C GLY A 55 -24.23 0.65 -4.87
N ARG A 56 -24.20 -0.63 -4.46
CA ARG A 56 -24.98 -1.71 -5.11
C ARG A 56 -25.75 -2.52 -4.07
N ASN A 57 -26.91 -3.06 -4.43
CA ASN A 57 -27.67 -4.00 -3.60
C ASN A 57 -27.08 -5.42 -3.68
N ALA A 58 -25.77 -5.54 -3.49
CA ALA A 58 -25.04 -6.79 -3.66
C ALA A 58 -24.03 -7.00 -2.52
N ILE A 59 -23.81 -8.26 -2.20
CA ILE A 59 -22.79 -8.71 -1.25
C ILE A 59 -21.69 -9.38 -2.06
N GLY A 60 -20.48 -8.85 -1.97
CA GLY A 60 -19.30 -9.40 -2.59
C GLY A 60 -18.77 -10.58 -1.78
N ILE A 61 -18.57 -11.71 -2.45
CA ILE A 61 -17.93 -12.91 -1.93
C ILE A 61 -16.64 -13.09 -2.74
N GLU A 62 -15.51 -12.84 -2.10
CA GLU A 62 -14.18 -12.97 -2.70
C GLU A 62 -13.57 -14.32 -2.31
N LEU A 63 -13.35 -15.17 -3.32
CA LEU A 63 -12.74 -16.48 -3.16
C LEU A 63 -11.39 -16.53 -3.88
N PRO A 64 -10.35 -17.15 -3.28
CA PRO A 64 -9.06 -17.29 -3.93
C PRO A 64 -9.16 -18.16 -5.18
N ASN A 65 -8.46 -17.75 -6.24
CA ASN A 65 -8.34 -18.55 -7.45
C ASN A 65 -7.53 -19.82 -7.18
N ALA A 66 -7.86 -20.91 -7.89
CA ALA A 66 -7.10 -22.15 -7.84
C ALA A 66 -5.64 -21.95 -8.28
N LYS A 67 -5.41 -21.10 -9.30
CA LYS A 67 -4.10 -20.63 -9.72
C LYS A 67 -4.03 -19.12 -9.53
N ARG A 68 -3.20 -18.67 -8.59
CA ARG A 68 -2.96 -17.24 -8.34
C ARG A 68 -1.87 -16.74 -9.26
N GLU A 69 -2.05 -15.53 -9.78
CA GLU A 69 -1.04 -14.84 -10.57
C GLU A 69 -0.10 -14.03 -9.67
N THR A 70 1.20 -14.11 -9.95
CA THR A 70 2.19 -13.26 -9.30
C THR A 70 2.09 -11.85 -9.89
N VAL A 71 1.83 -10.85 -9.04
CA VAL A 71 1.88 -9.44 -9.42
C VAL A 71 3.32 -8.96 -9.31
N TYR A 72 3.95 -8.67 -10.45
CA TYR A 72 5.34 -8.21 -10.48
C TYR A 72 5.42 -6.68 -10.37
N LEU A 73 6.37 -6.18 -9.57
CA LEU A 73 6.61 -4.73 -9.46
C LEU A 73 6.90 -4.07 -10.81
N ARG A 74 7.68 -4.73 -11.67
CA ARG A 74 8.00 -4.24 -13.03
C ARG A 74 6.75 -3.97 -13.86
N GLU A 75 5.70 -4.76 -13.67
CA GLU A 75 4.46 -4.62 -14.44
C GLU A 75 3.72 -3.34 -14.04
N ILE A 76 3.71 -3.03 -12.74
CA ILE A 76 3.11 -1.79 -12.22
C ILE A 76 3.95 -0.59 -12.66
N MET A 77 5.28 -0.68 -12.57
CA MET A 77 6.19 0.40 -12.99
C MET A 77 6.11 0.69 -14.49
N ALA A 78 5.91 -0.34 -15.33
CA ALA A 78 5.73 -0.20 -16.77
C ALA A 78 4.29 0.18 -17.17
N SER A 79 3.38 0.34 -16.20
CA SER A 79 2.02 0.76 -16.50
C SER A 79 1.99 2.25 -16.87
N ARG A 80 1.12 2.60 -17.82
CA ARG A 80 0.89 4.00 -18.20
C ARG A 80 0.51 4.88 -16.99
N ASP A 81 -0.21 4.30 -16.03
CA ASP A 81 -0.62 5.01 -14.81
C ASP A 81 0.59 5.39 -13.96
N PHE A 82 1.59 4.51 -13.83
CA PHE A 82 2.83 4.82 -13.11
C PHE A 82 3.74 5.78 -13.89
N GLU A 83 3.86 5.62 -15.20
CA GLU A 83 4.68 6.50 -16.05
C GLU A 83 4.14 7.94 -16.08
N THR A 84 2.82 8.11 -16.15
CA THR A 84 2.18 9.43 -16.32
C THR A 84 1.67 10.05 -15.03
N THR A 85 1.77 9.33 -13.90
CA THR A 85 1.31 9.88 -12.61
C THR A 85 2.07 11.14 -12.23
N LYS A 86 1.33 12.11 -11.69
CA LYS A 86 1.86 13.36 -11.14
C LYS A 86 2.21 13.26 -9.65
N ALA A 87 2.17 12.04 -9.09
CA ALA A 87 2.53 11.79 -7.71
C ALA A 87 4.00 12.14 -7.46
N LYS A 88 4.27 12.92 -6.40
CA LYS A 88 5.64 13.37 -6.07
C LYS A 88 6.44 12.25 -5.46
N LEU A 89 5.82 11.52 -4.53
CA LEU A 89 6.39 10.37 -3.86
C LEU A 89 5.52 9.15 -4.20
N ALA A 90 5.57 8.76 -5.48
CA ALA A 90 4.76 7.67 -6.02
C ALA A 90 5.19 6.32 -5.45
N LEU A 91 4.24 5.55 -4.91
CA LEU A 91 4.44 4.18 -4.45
C LEU A 91 3.56 3.23 -5.27
N ALA A 92 4.18 2.25 -5.93
CA ALA A 92 3.49 1.15 -6.58
C ALA A 92 3.10 0.10 -5.53
N LEU A 93 1.82 -0.03 -5.21
CA LEU A 93 1.36 -0.93 -4.13
C LEU A 93 1.04 -2.35 -4.61
N GLY A 94 0.54 -2.48 -5.83
CA GLY A 94 0.02 -3.76 -6.31
C GLY A 94 -1.01 -3.58 -7.41
N LYS A 95 -1.94 -4.53 -7.45
CA LYS A 95 -3.14 -4.47 -8.28
C LYS A 95 -4.39 -4.56 -7.43
N THR A 96 -5.49 -3.97 -7.92
CA THR A 96 -6.82 -4.18 -7.35
C THR A 96 -7.28 -5.62 -7.58
N ILE A 97 -8.41 -6.00 -6.97
CA ILE A 97 -9.04 -7.31 -7.24
C ILE A 97 -9.43 -7.49 -8.71
N ASN A 98 -9.55 -6.40 -9.49
CA ASN A 98 -9.84 -6.45 -10.93
C ASN A 98 -8.57 -6.44 -11.79
N GLY A 99 -7.38 -6.41 -11.18
CA GLY A 99 -6.10 -6.40 -11.89
C GLY A 99 -5.56 -5.02 -12.29
N GLU A 100 -6.24 -3.94 -11.92
CA GLU A 100 -5.81 -2.57 -12.21
C GLU A 100 -4.63 -2.17 -11.33
N ALA A 101 -3.66 -1.45 -11.88
CA ALA A 101 -2.49 -0.99 -11.14
C ALA A 101 -2.89 0.01 -10.03
N VAL A 102 -2.30 -0.15 -8.84
CA VAL A 102 -2.53 0.74 -7.70
C VAL A 102 -1.26 1.53 -7.42
N ILE A 103 -1.31 2.82 -7.73
CA ILE A 103 -0.26 3.79 -7.43
C ILE A 103 -0.82 4.82 -6.45
N VAL A 104 -0.09 5.08 -5.37
CA VAL A 104 -0.46 6.11 -4.37
C VAL A 104 0.64 7.16 -4.24
N ASP A 105 0.28 8.35 -3.74
CA ASP A 105 1.24 9.41 -3.45
C ASP A 105 1.35 9.59 -1.93
N ILE A 106 2.48 9.21 -1.33
CA ILE A 106 2.67 9.37 0.12
C ILE A 106 2.74 10.86 0.52
N ALA A 107 3.02 11.78 -0.40
CA ALA A 107 2.93 13.21 -0.10
C ALA A 107 1.48 13.67 0.20
N LYS A 108 0.48 12.96 -0.32
CA LYS A 108 -0.95 13.22 -0.04
C LYS A 108 -1.48 12.43 1.17
N MET A 109 -0.74 11.40 1.58
CA MET A 109 -1.00 10.59 2.77
C MET A 109 0.26 10.64 3.65
N PRO A 110 0.50 11.78 4.34
CA PRO A 110 1.84 12.22 4.73
C PRO A 110 2.59 11.23 5.64
N HIS A 111 1.87 10.32 6.30
CA HIS A 111 2.43 9.22 7.07
C HIS A 111 1.65 7.93 6.80
N VAL A 112 2.37 6.81 6.73
CA VAL A 112 1.80 5.48 6.46
C VAL A 112 2.21 4.52 7.57
N LEU A 113 1.26 3.74 8.08
CA LEU A 113 1.49 2.63 9.00
C LEU A 113 1.32 1.31 8.24
N VAL A 114 2.36 0.46 8.27
CA VAL A 114 2.34 -0.87 7.64
C VAL A 114 2.47 -1.94 8.73
N ALA A 115 1.46 -2.80 8.84
CA ALA A 115 1.43 -3.90 9.81
C ALA A 115 1.04 -5.22 9.12
N GLY A 116 1.56 -6.34 9.62
CA GLY A 116 1.30 -7.67 9.08
C GLY A 116 2.08 -8.73 9.86
N THR A 117 1.54 -9.94 9.93
CA THR A 117 2.18 -11.11 10.56
C THR A 117 3.38 -11.60 9.73
N THR A 118 4.25 -12.41 10.32
CA THR A 118 5.34 -13.06 9.57
C THR A 118 4.77 -13.87 8.40
N GLY A 119 5.36 -13.74 7.21
CA GLY A 119 4.89 -14.42 5.99
C GLY A 119 3.73 -13.73 5.26
N SER A 120 3.14 -12.67 5.82
CA SER A 120 2.05 -11.92 5.16
C SER A 120 2.50 -11.05 3.97
N GLY A 121 3.82 -10.90 3.75
CA GLY A 121 4.37 -10.07 2.68
C GLY A 121 4.76 -8.64 3.10
N LYS A 122 4.70 -8.28 4.39
CA LYS A 122 5.10 -6.95 4.90
C LYS A 122 6.46 -6.49 4.38
N SER A 123 7.47 -7.34 4.46
CA SER A 123 8.84 -7.01 4.06
C SER A 123 8.95 -6.78 2.56
N VAL A 124 8.26 -7.60 1.74
CA VAL A 124 8.16 -7.41 0.30
C VAL A 124 7.47 -6.08 -0.03
N ALA A 125 6.38 -5.75 0.67
CA ALA A 125 5.67 -4.49 0.49
C ALA A 125 6.55 -3.27 0.80
N ILE A 126 7.31 -3.29 1.90
CA ILE A 126 8.26 -2.21 2.26
C ILE A 126 9.32 -2.04 1.17
N ASN A 127 9.93 -3.14 0.70
CA ASN A 127 10.90 -3.10 -0.39
C ASN A 127 10.28 -2.55 -1.68
N THR A 128 9.04 -2.92 -1.99
CA THR A 128 8.29 -2.41 -3.14
C THR A 128 8.10 -0.89 -3.06
N MET A 129 7.75 -0.37 -1.87
CA MET A 129 7.61 1.07 -1.63
C MET A 129 8.96 1.79 -1.79
N ILE A 130 10.05 1.27 -1.22
CA ILE A 130 11.39 1.86 -1.34
C ILE A 130 11.82 1.89 -2.81
N LEU A 131 11.72 0.75 -3.51
CA LEU A 131 12.07 0.66 -4.93
C LEU A 131 11.23 1.59 -5.80
N SER A 132 9.95 1.80 -5.48
CA SER A 132 9.11 2.78 -6.20
C SER A 132 9.69 4.19 -6.17
N LEU A 133 10.28 4.59 -5.05
CA LEU A 133 10.96 5.88 -4.92
C LEU A 133 12.31 5.88 -5.64
N LEU A 134 13.13 4.84 -5.44
CA LEU A 134 14.49 4.77 -5.99
C LEU A 134 14.52 4.69 -7.53
N TYR A 135 13.54 4.03 -8.15
CA TYR A 135 13.44 3.96 -9.62
C TYR A 135 13.04 5.29 -10.27
N ARG A 136 12.49 6.22 -9.49
CA ARG A 136 11.90 7.45 -10.02
C ARG A 136 12.62 8.72 -9.59
N LEU A 137 13.16 8.74 -8.38
CA LEU A 137 13.67 9.94 -7.75
C LEU A 137 15.17 9.84 -7.57
N THR A 138 15.87 10.89 -7.96
CA THR A 138 17.30 11.07 -7.69
C THR A 138 17.55 11.38 -6.21
N PRO A 139 18.79 11.24 -5.71
CA PRO A 139 19.16 11.62 -4.33
C PRO A 139 18.92 13.09 -3.98
N GLN A 140 18.83 13.97 -4.98
CA GLN A 140 18.52 15.39 -4.82
C GLN A 140 17.02 15.61 -4.60
N GLU A 141 16.18 14.77 -5.18
CA GLU A 141 14.72 14.84 -5.08
C GLU A 141 14.18 14.09 -3.86
N CYS A 142 14.81 12.98 -3.48
CA CYS A 142 14.38 12.17 -2.34
C CYS A 142 15.57 11.70 -1.51
N ARG A 143 15.47 11.92 -0.20
CA ARG A 143 16.45 11.49 0.80
C ARG A 143 15.77 10.60 1.84
N LEU A 144 16.48 9.56 2.27
CA LEU A 144 15.95 8.51 3.14
C LEU A 144 16.75 8.41 4.44
N ILE A 145 16.03 8.16 5.53
CA ILE A 145 16.60 7.66 6.80
C ILE A 145 15.96 6.29 7.02
N MET A 146 16.79 5.26 7.06
CA MET A 146 16.33 3.89 7.29
C MET A 146 16.71 3.46 8.69
N ILE A 147 15.74 2.91 9.42
CA ILE A 147 15.91 2.43 10.79
C ILE A 147 15.52 0.96 10.81
N ASP A 148 16.47 0.07 11.07
CA ASP A 148 16.27 -1.38 11.13
C ASP A 148 16.95 -1.98 12.37
N PRO A 149 16.27 -1.95 13.53
CA PRO A 149 16.87 -2.41 14.78
C PRO A 149 17.08 -3.92 14.84
N LYS A 150 16.47 -4.68 13.91
CA LYS A 150 16.63 -6.13 13.82
C LYS A 150 17.66 -6.54 12.77
N MET A 151 18.10 -5.61 11.92
CA MET A 151 19.05 -5.85 10.83
C MET A 151 18.58 -6.92 9.84
N LEU A 152 17.27 -7.04 9.61
CA LEU A 152 16.70 -8.12 8.80
C LEU A 152 16.31 -7.67 7.39
N GLU A 153 15.93 -6.41 7.22
CA GLU A 153 15.14 -6.00 6.06
C GLU A 153 15.79 -4.87 5.27
N LEU A 154 16.36 -3.87 5.96
CA LEU A 154 16.80 -2.63 5.32
C LEU A 154 18.31 -2.52 5.16
N SER A 155 19.09 -3.39 5.82
CA SER A 155 20.56 -3.40 5.71
C SER A 155 21.07 -3.53 4.27
N VAL A 156 20.27 -4.13 3.37
CA VAL A 156 20.58 -4.26 1.95
C VAL A 156 20.70 -2.91 1.22
N TYR A 157 20.10 -1.86 1.77
CA TYR A 157 20.15 -0.51 1.19
C TYR A 157 21.33 0.32 1.69
N ASP A 158 22.19 -0.22 2.56
CA ASP A 158 23.31 0.54 3.07
C ASP A 158 24.26 0.98 1.93
N GLY A 159 24.69 2.24 1.97
CA GLY A 159 25.56 2.83 0.94
C GLY A 159 24.86 3.41 -0.29
N ILE A 160 23.54 3.30 -0.44
CA ILE A 160 22.85 4.00 -1.55
C ILE A 160 22.95 5.53 -1.39
N PRO A 161 23.04 6.32 -2.48
CA PRO A 161 23.25 7.76 -2.40
C PRO A 161 22.06 8.54 -1.80
N HIS A 162 20.87 7.92 -1.76
CA HIS A 162 19.68 8.52 -1.15
C HIS A 162 19.74 8.58 0.38
N LEU A 163 20.58 7.78 1.03
CA LEU A 163 20.68 7.77 2.49
C LEU A 163 21.31 9.05 3.03
N LEU A 164 20.72 9.60 4.10
CA LEU A 164 21.29 10.72 4.86
C LEU A 164 22.29 10.26 5.94
N THR A 165 22.19 8.99 6.31
CA THR A 165 23.02 8.31 7.31
C THR A 165 23.04 6.83 6.95
N PRO A 166 24.09 6.07 7.32
CA PRO A 166 24.03 4.61 7.28
C PRO A 166 22.78 4.07 7.98
N VAL A 167 22.35 2.87 7.58
CA VAL A 167 21.15 2.23 8.14
C VAL A 167 21.27 2.16 9.67
N VAL A 168 20.29 2.74 10.36
CA VAL A 168 20.34 2.90 11.81
C VAL A 168 19.84 1.63 12.49
N THR A 169 20.75 0.92 13.16
CA THR A 169 20.46 -0.33 13.86
C THR A 169 20.34 -0.16 15.37
N ASP A 170 21.05 0.83 15.93
CA ASP A 170 21.00 1.14 17.37
C ASP A 170 19.72 1.95 17.70
N PRO A 171 18.85 1.49 18.62
CA PRO A 171 17.64 2.21 19.03
C PRO A 171 17.90 3.61 19.60
N LYS A 172 19.01 3.83 20.29
CA LYS A 172 19.39 5.17 20.80
C LYS A 172 19.75 6.09 19.64
N LYS A 173 20.43 5.59 18.61
CA LYS A 173 20.70 6.37 17.39
C LYS A 173 19.42 6.66 16.60
N ALA A 174 18.45 5.76 16.61
CA ALA A 174 17.13 5.99 15.99
C ALA A 174 16.42 7.21 16.62
N VAL A 175 16.46 7.34 17.95
CA VAL A 175 15.92 8.52 18.65
C VAL A 175 16.62 9.80 18.20
N VAL A 176 17.95 9.77 18.03
CA VAL A 176 18.72 10.93 17.54
C VAL A 176 18.32 11.30 16.11
N ALA A 177 18.14 10.31 15.22
CA ALA A 177 17.70 10.54 13.85
C ALA A 177 16.30 11.18 13.80
N LEU A 178 15.36 10.71 14.62
CA LEU A 178 14.02 11.31 14.70
C LEU A 178 14.05 12.73 15.29
N LYS A 179 14.91 13.00 16.29
CA LYS A 179 15.11 14.37 16.77
C LYS A 179 15.73 15.28 15.70
N TRP A 180 16.56 14.72 14.82
CA TRP A 180 17.08 15.45 13.67
C TRP A 180 15.97 15.78 12.66
N THR A 181 15.05 14.85 12.36
CA THR A 181 13.93 15.13 11.44
C THR A 181 13.02 16.25 11.95
N VAL A 182 12.81 16.36 13.27
CA VAL A 182 12.06 17.48 13.87
C VAL A 182 12.79 18.80 13.66
N ARG A 183 14.11 18.86 13.90
CA ARG A 183 14.92 20.07 13.69
C ARG A 183 14.95 20.49 12.21
N GLU A 184 15.11 19.54 11.30
CA GLU A 184 15.06 19.78 9.85
C GLU A 184 13.69 20.33 9.42
N MET A 185 12.60 19.79 9.96
CA MET A 185 11.25 20.31 9.72
C MET A 185 11.11 21.78 10.16
N GLU A 186 11.58 22.13 11.36
CA GLU A 186 11.56 23.51 11.85
C GLU A 186 12.40 24.47 10.99
N ASP A 187 13.60 24.03 10.57
CA ASP A 187 14.47 24.82 9.69
C ASP A 187 13.81 25.06 8.32
N ARG A 188 13.17 24.04 7.74
CA ARG A 188 12.37 24.19 6.52
C ARG A 188 11.23 25.18 6.70
N TYR A 189 10.50 25.14 7.81
CA TYR A 189 9.46 26.14 8.08
C TYR A 189 10.01 27.56 8.11
N ARG A 190 11.17 27.76 8.75
CA ARG A 190 11.84 29.09 8.78
C ARG A 190 12.26 29.53 7.37
N LYS A 191 12.88 28.65 6.59
CA LYS A 191 13.30 28.92 5.20
C LYS A 191 12.10 29.26 4.30
N MET A 192 11.02 28.49 4.40
CA MET A 192 9.77 28.74 3.67
C MET A 192 9.13 30.08 4.05
N SER A 193 9.10 30.41 5.34
CA SER A 193 8.57 31.68 5.83
C SER A 193 9.35 32.88 5.28
N LYS A 194 10.69 32.80 5.26
CA LYS A 194 11.56 33.87 4.73
C LYS A 194 11.29 34.23 3.26
N VAL A 195 10.95 33.24 2.43
CA VAL A 195 10.63 33.45 1.01
C VAL A 195 9.13 33.51 0.73
N GLY A 196 8.28 33.52 1.76
CA GLY A 196 6.84 33.72 1.66
C GLY A 196 6.08 32.56 0.99
N VAL A 197 6.50 31.31 1.20
CA VAL A 197 5.86 30.11 0.61
C VAL A 197 5.28 29.19 1.70
N ARG A 198 4.29 28.38 1.31
CA ARG A 198 3.52 27.53 2.24
C ARG A 198 3.94 26.06 2.27
N ASN A 199 4.74 25.60 1.31
CA ASN A 199 5.15 24.20 1.18
C ASN A 199 6.50 24.09 0.49
N ILE A 200 7.08 22.88 0.53
CA ILE A 200 8.41 22.60 -0.01
C ILE A 200 8.47 22.81 -1.53
N ASP A 201 7.36 22.62 -2.24
CA ASP A 201 7.32 22.83 -3.70
C ASP A 201 7.47 24.30 -4.05
N GLY A 202 6.73 25.16 -3.35
CA GLY A 202 6.85 26.60 -3.51
C GLY A 202 8.25 27.09 -3.13
N TYR A 203 8.87 26.45 -2.14
CA TYR A 203 10.26 26.74 -1.77
C TYR A 203 11.23 26.35 -2.88
N ASN A 204 11.13 25.14 -3.41
CA ASN A 204 12.00 24.64 -4.47
C ASN A 204 11.86 25.41 -5.80
N GLN A 205 10.72 26.04 -6.06
CA GLN A 205 10.52 26.89 -7.24
C GLN A 205 11.17 28.28 -7.11
N ARG A 206 11.48 28.71 -5.87
CA ARG A 206 12.04 30.04 -5.58
C ARG A 206 13.51 29.99 -5.15
N ALA A 207 13.98 28.86 -4.67
CA ALA A 207 15.37 28.59 -4.30
C ALA A 207 16.21 28.30 -5.55
#